data_AF-A0A179FSB7-F1
#
_entry.id   AF-A0A179FSB7-F1
#
_cell.length_a   1.000
_cell.length_b   1.000
_cell.length_c   1.000
_cell.angle_alpha   90.00
_cell.angle_beta   90.00
_cell.angle_gamma   90.00
#
_symmetry.space_group_name_H-M   'P 1'
#
loop_
_entity.id
_entity.type
_entity.pdbx_description
1 polymer ?
#
loop_
_entity_poly.entity_id
_entity_poly.type
_entity_poly.pdbx_seq_one_letter_code
_entity_poly.pdbx_strand_id
1 'polypeptide(L)'
;MNRPLFLPQTPVGVQSNAREKQIFDLLRNLTITQVAGAFDQGFWTRDVMQATQSSPLIWHASLAFSAMHHKMKLGALPGDRKMTMAEDYYTIALRQYNKAIQHLIPLTSKKHMTYADKETVLLASVLFVGICCLQRNIKHAKLHIENAVELFYQWEFWQYEDSPGAVVRPRSLLQLVTTFQYQLSDMGGAKSAAVQRQIAMTQVTISPKPFTTVTEAYFEYLHLHFGRAMLHPDNDKGLYPMREKSMAYTACWNRWRDKFLALEKSQEGSKEGSPELDMEALHRLRLLVDCEDLCVSVRRNRTPETLIKSIPKMALFVDAAEEILERESMAGDIYQGSSPVFSFSLSICEVLRMIGLTTNSIHLRRRIVTILKELPRQDGFLDGQLSRFLIEAKMAFDKEHANTEVPEDFAQCNCVRGLFVCQTHKLADLILDFSEEEAVNMRILNTIHMAKGLPGKTYRFEWEPWIRPVRDNSESSG
;
A
#
# COMPACT_ATOMS: atom_id res chain seq x y z
N MET A 1 10.69 0.38 -25.59
CA MET A 1 9.61 -0.51 -26.06
C MET A 1 9.94 -1.95 -25.66
N ASN A 2 9.19 -2.53 -24.71
CA ASN A 2 9.32 -3.95 -24.32
C ASN A 2 8.65 -4.83 -25.38
N ARG A 3 9.40 -5.71 -26.06
CA ARG A 3 8.81 -6.80 -26.83
C ARG A 3 7.96 -7.66 -25.90
N PRO A 4 6.73 -8.07 -26.27
CA PRO A 4 5.96 -9.01 -25.47
C PRO A 4 6.76 -10.31 -25.35
N LEU A 5 6.98 -10.78 -24.13
CA LEU A 5 7.59 -12.08 -23.90
C LEU A 5 6.63 -13.15 -24.43
N PHE A 6 7.05 -13.87 -25.47
CA PHE A 6 6.35 -15.04 -25.96
C PHE A 6 6.56 -16.20 -24.98
N LEU A 7 5.79 -16.19 -23.89
CA LEU A 7 5.78 -17.28 -22.92
C LEU A 7 4.77 -18.34 -23.33
N PRO A 8 5.09 -19.64 -23.12
CA PRO A 8 4.11 -20.71 -23.23
C PRO A 8 2.90 -20.45 -22.33
N GLN A 9 1.72 -20.90 -22.76
CA GLN A 9 0.51 -20.85 -21.92
C GLN A 9 0.56 -21.81 -20.74
N THR A 10 1.61 -22.63 -20.59
CA THR A 10 1.75 -23.61 -19.51
C THR A 10 3.23 -23.89 -19.26
N PRO A 11 3.68 -23.90 -18.00
CA PRO A 11 5.05 -24.22 -17.64
C PRO A 11 5.39 -25.67 -17.98
N VAL A 12 6.67 -25.93 -18.20
CA VAL A 12 7.17 -27.29 -18.41
C VAL A 12 6.89 -28.13 -17.15
N GLY A 13 6.30 -29.32 -17.34
CA GLY A 13 5.99 -30.24 -16.25
C GLY A 13 4.71 -29.92 -15.46
N VAL A 14 3.97 -28.87 -15.83
CA VAL A 14 2.65 -28.56 -15.24
C VAL A 14 1.56 -29.01 -16.21
N GLN A 15 0.59 -29.78 -15.71
CA GLN A 15 -0.63 -30.08 -16.47
C GLN A 15 -1.66 -28.97 -16.24
N SER A 16 -2.13 -28.33 -17.32
CA SER A 16 -3.13 -27.26 -17.23
C SER A 16 -4.36 -27.56 -18.10
N ASN A 17 -5.53 -27.15 -17.61
CA ASN A 17 -6.79 -27.22 -18.35
C ASN A 17 -7.07 -25.92 -19.14
N ALA A 18 -8.08 -25.94 -20.00
CA ALA A 18 -8.44 -24.79 -20.83
C ALA A 18 -8.77 -23.52 -20.02
N ARG A 19 -9.38 -23.68 -18.84
CA ARG A 19 -9.73 -22.57 -17.95
C ARG A 19 -8.50 -21.96 -17.28
N GLU A 20 -7.53 -22.78 -16.86
CA GLU A 20 -6.25 -22.31 -16.32
C GLU A 20 -5.45 -21.53 -17.36
N LYS A 21 -5.43 -22.00 -18.62
CA LYS A 21 -4.81 -21.27 -19.75
C LYS A 21 -5.48 -19.91 -20.00
N GLN A 22 -6.81 -19.87 -19.97
CA GLN A 22 -7.55 -18.62 -20.09
C GLN A 22 -7.21 -17.63 -18.97
N ILE A 23 -7.11 -18.09 -17.72
CA ILE A 23 -6.73 -17.24 -16.58
C ILE A 23 -5.28 -16.77 -16.68
N PHE A 24 -4.40 -17.59 -17.25
CA PHE A 24 -3.03 -17.17 -17.54
C PHE A 24 -2.97 -16.10 -18.63
N ASP A 25 -3.79 -16.21 -19.68
CA ASP A 25 -3.89 -15.15 -20.69
C ASP A 25 -4.41 -13.84 -20.08
N LEU A 26 -5.37 -13.93 -19.16
CA LEU A 26 -5.84 -12.79 -18.37
C LEU A 26 -4.73 -12.21 -17.48
N LEU A 27 -3.93 -13.07 -16.86
CA LEU A 27 -2.77 -12.66 -16.06
C LEU A 27 -1.81 -11.85 -16.93
N ARG A 28 -1.39 -12.42 -18.06
CA ARG A 28 -0.38 -11.89 -18.97
C ARG A 28 -0.80 -10.57 -19.63
N ASN A 29 -2.07 -10.47 -20.02
CA ASN A 29 -2.53 -9.37 -20.87
C ASN A 29 -3.26 -8.26 -20.10
N LEU A 30 -3.69 -8.50 -18.86
CA LEU A 30 -4.45 -7.53 -18.08
C LEU A 30 -3.99 -7.38 -16.65
N THR A 31 -3.89 -8.48 -15.89
CA THR A 31 -3.64 -8.38 -14.44
C THR A 31 -2.26 -7.78 -14.17
N ILE A 32 -1.19 -8.30 -14.77
CA ILE A 32 0.18 -7.82 -14.46
C ILE A 32 0.40 -6.35 -14.82
N THR A 33 -0.20 -5.88 -15.91
CA THR A 33 -0.02 -4.49 -16.39
C THR A 33 -0.70 -3.49 -15.46
N GLN A 34 -1.84 -3.86 -14.89
CA GLN A 34 -2.57 -2.99 -13.95
C GLN A 34 -1.95 -3.04 -12.55
N VAL A 35 -1.56 -4.23 -12.11
CA VAL A 35 -0.98 -4.48 -10.79
C VAL A 35 0.38 -3.78 -10.61
N ALA A 36 1.15 -3.69 -11.69
CA ALA A 36 2.44 -3.03 -11.69
C ALA A 36 2.38 -1.54 -11.33
N GLY A 37 1.26 -0.85 -11.57
CA GLY A 37 1.13 0.57 -11.27
C GLY A 37 2.13 1.44 -12.05
N ALA A 38 2.57 2.55 -11.48
CA ALA A 38 3.46 3.48 -12.19
C ALA A 38 4.96 3.08 -12.15
N PHE A 39 5.35 2.15 -11.27
CA PHE A 39 6.75 1.88 -10.97
C PHE A 39 7.10 0.40 -11.15
N ASP A 40 8.34 0.11 -11.56
CA ASP A 40 8.88 -1.24 -11.73
C ASP A 40 8.04 -2.19 -12.60
N GLN A 41 7.50 -1.68 -13.70
CA GLN A 41 6.74 -2.46 -14.70
C GLN A 41 7.48 -3.72 -15.18
N GLY A 42 8.80 -3.66 -15.30
CA GLY A 42 9.63 -4.80 -15.70
C GLY A 42 9.54 -5.98 -14.73
N PHE A 43 9.29 -5.74 -13.44
CA PHE A 43 9.22 -6.82 -12.46
C PHE A 43 8.00 -7.68 -12.73
N TRP A 44 6.85 -7.05 -12.93
CA TRP A 44 5.61 -7.77 -13.20
C TRP A 44 5.57 -8.33 -14.63
N THR A 45 5.93 -7.53 -15.63
CA THR A 45 5.78 -7.91 -17.04
C THR A 45 6.80 -8.93 -17.53
N ARG A 46 7.98 -8.99 -16.90
CA ARG A 46 9.05 -9.93 -17.25
C ARG A 46 9.38 -10.88 -16.12
N ASP A 47 9.82 -10.36 -14.99
CA ASP A 47 10.45 -11.19 -13.96
C ASP A 47 9.44 -12.18 -13.33
N VAL A 48 8.28 -11.68 -12.89
CA VAL A 48 7.18 -12.51 -12.35
C VAL A 48 6.67 -13.48 -13.42
N MET A 49 6.54 -13.01 -14.67
CA MET A 49 6.09 -13.86 -15.77
C MET A 49 7.08 -15.01 -16.07
N GLN A 50 8.39 -14.77 -15.99
CA GLN A 50 9.40 -15.82 -16.07
C GLN A 50 9.33 -16.76 -14.86
N ALA A 51 9.09 -16.25 -13.66
CA ALA A 51 8.91 -17.04 -12.44
C ALA A 51 7.69 -17.99 -12.54
N THR A 52 6.63 -17.59 -13.24
CA THR A 52 5.49 -18.49 -13.52
C THR A 52 5.91 -19.71 -14.33
N GLN A 53 6.93 -19.61 -15.19
CA GLN A 53 7.41 -20.70 -16.03
C GLN A 53 8.43 -21.61 -15.32
N SER A 54 9.11 -21.10 -14.30
CA SER A 54 10.14 -21.86 -13.57
C SER A 54 9.60 -22.58 -12.33
N SER A 55 8.45 -22.18 -11.79
CA SER A 55 7.93 -22.69 -10.53
C SER A 55 6.42 -22.97 -10.55
N PRO A 56 5.99 -24.23 -10.35
CA PRO A 56 4.57 -24.57 -10.20
C PRO A 56 3.88 -23.83 -9.06
N LEU A 57 4.61 -23.52 -7.97
CA LEU A 57 4.12 -22.72 -6.85
C LEU A 57 3.71 -21.31 -7.34
N ILE A 58 4.62 -20.63 -8.06
CA ILE A 58 4.37 -19.28 -8.58
C ILE A 58 3.31 -19.29 -9.66
N TRP A 59 3.28 -20.32 -10.52
CA TRP A 59 2.21 -20.53 -11.49
C TRP A 59 0.84 -20.53 -10.82
N HIS A 60 0.61 -21.44 -9.86
CA HIS A 60 -0.68 -21.57 -9.19
C HIS A 60 -1.05 -20.32 -8.37
N ALA A 61 -0.09 -19.72 -7.65
CA ALA A 61 -0.32 -18.48 -6.93
C ALA A 61 -0.72 -17.33 -7.88
N SER A 62 -0.08 -17.23 -9.05
CA SER A 62 -0.38 -16.18 -10.04
C SER A 62 -1.74 -16.38 -10.70
N LEU A 63 -2.14 -17.63 -10.97
CA LEU A 63 -3.51 -17.92 -11.45
C LEU A 63 -4.57 -17.56 -10.41
N ALA A 64 -4.32 -17.87 -9.13
CA ALA A 64 -5.21 -17.50 -8.04
C ALA A 64 -5.38 -15.98 -7.94
N PHE A 65 -4.25 -15.26 -8.01
CA PHE A 65 -4.23 -13.80 -7.99
C PHE A 65 -4.97 -13.17 -9.19
N SER A 66 -4.71 -13.66 -10.40
CA SER A 66 -5.43 -13.20 -11.61
C SER A 66 -6.93 -13.46 -11.53
N ALA A 67 -7.34 -14.64 -11.08
CA ALA A 67 -8.77 -14.96 -10.91
C ALA A 67 -9.44 -14.04 -9.87
N MET A 68 -8.78 -13.74 -8.74
CA MET A 68 -9.28 -12.77 -7.76
C MET A 68 -9.37 -11.36 -8.32
N HIS A 69 -8.37 -10.92 -9.07
CA HIS A 69 -8.37 -9.60 -9.70
C HIS A 69 -9.54 -9.46 -10.68
N HIS A 70 -9.81 -10.50 -11.47
CA HIS A 70 -10.96 -10.53 -12.38
C HIS A 70 -12.32 -10.57 -11.65
N LYS A 71 -12.41 -11.32 -10.54
CA LYS A 71 -13.60 -11.28 -9.67
C LYS A 71 -13.88 -9.86 -9.19
N MET A 72 -12.85 -9.15 -8.70
CA MET A 72 -12.97 -7.76 -8.23
C MET A 72 -13.56 -6.87 -9.33
N LYS A 73 -13.06 -6.99 -10.56
CA LYS A 73 -13.58 -6.25 -11.72
C LYS A 73 -15.05 -6.53 -12.02
N LEU A 74 -15.48 -7.78 -11.92
CA LEU A 74 -16.87 -8.17 -12.18
C LEU A 74 -17.83 -7.73 -11.08
N GLY A 75 -17.40 -7.73 -9.82
CA GLY A 75 -18.21 -7.33 -8.67
C GLY A 75 -18.59 -5.85 -8.63
N ALA A 76 -17.90 -5.00 -9.41
CA ALA A 76 -18.21 -3.57 -9.52
C ALA A 76 -19.39 -3.25 -10.47
N LEU A 77 -19.96 -4.26 -11.14
CA LEU A 77 -20.97 -4.06 -12.17
C LEU A 77 -22.29 -4.77 -11.81
N PRO A 78 -23.46 -4.12 -12.01
CA PRO A 78 -24.75 -4.75 -11.73
C PRO A 78 -25.08 -5.89 -12.71
N GLY A 79 -25.77 -6.93 -12.20
CA GLY A 79 -26.42 -7.99 -12.99
C GLY A 79 -26.09 -9.44 -12.58
N ASP A 80 -27.10 -10.31 -12.54
CA ASP A 80 -27.00 -11.70 -12.04
C ASP A 80 -25.93 -12.54 -12.75
N ARG A 81 -25.77 -12.39 -14.08
CA ARG A 81 -24.75 -13.11 -14.85
C ARG A 81 -23.32 -12.74 -14.45
N LYS A 82 -23.09 -11.51 -13.97
CA LYS A 82 -21.76 -11.08 -13.53
C LYS A 82 -21.46 -11.61 -12.14
N MET A 83 -22.48 -11.75 -11.30
CA MET A 83 -22.37 -12.36 -9.97
C MET A 83 -21.98 -13.84 -10.07
N THR A 84 -22.63 -14.61 -10.95
CA THR A 84 -22.26 -16.02 -11.17
C THR A 84 -20.84 -16.17 -11.72
N MET A 85 -20.44 -15.33 -12.67
CA MET A 85 -19.05 -15.32 -13.17
C MET A 85 -18.05 -14.94 -12.07
N ALA A 86 -18.37 -14.00 -11.19
CA ALA A 86 -17.53 -13.61 -10.08
C ALA A 86 -17.34 -14.78 -9.08
N GLU A 87 -18.39 -15.54 -8.81
CA GLU A 87 -18.35 -16.77 -7.99
C GLU A 87 -17.49 -17.87 -8.64
N ASP A 88 -17.56 -18.04 -9.97
CA ASP A 88 -16.70 -18.96 -10.70
C ASP A 88 -15.22 -18.58 -10.55
N TYR A 89 -14.88 -17.30 -10.76
CA TYR A 89 -13.52 -16.82 -10.58
C TYR A 89 -13.04 -16.99 -9.13
N TYR A 90 -13.91 -16.76 -8.14
CA TYR A 90 -13.59 -16.99 -6.74
C TYR A 90 -13.27 -18.46 -6.47
N THR A 91 -14.11 -19.38 -6.96
CA THR A 91 -13.93 -20.82 -6.79
C THR A 91 -12.62 -21.29 -7.42
N ILE A 92 -12.29 -20.78 -8.61
CA ILE A 92 -11.02 -21.09 -9.26
C ILE A 92 -9.85 -20.52 -8.45
N ALA A 93 -9.95 -19.29 -7.96
CA ALA A 93 -8.93 -18.68 -7.14
C ALA A 93 -8.60 -19.53 -5.91
N LEU A 94 -9.61 -20.00 -5.16
CA LEU A 94 -9.42 -20.86 -4.00
C LEU A 94 -8.74 -22.19 -4.36
N ARG A 95 -9.15 -22.83 -5.46
CA ARG A 95 -8.52 -24.07 -5.93
C ARG A 95 -7.04 -23.85 -6.26
N GLN A 96 -6.72 -22.78 -6.97
CA GLN A 96 -5.34 -22.44 -7.35
C GLN A 96 -4.50 -22.03 -6.13
N TYR A 97 -5.08 -21.29 -5.19
CA TYR A 97 -4.45 -20.95 -3.91
C TYR A 97 -4.08 -22.22 -3.13
N ASN A 98 -5.01 -23.19 -3.01
CA ASN A 98 -4.73 -24.44 -2.34
C ASN A 98 -3.64 -25.28 -3.02
N LYS A 99 -3.63 -25.34 -4.37
CA LYS A 99 -2.53 -25.98 -5.12
C LYS A 99 -1.19 -25.29 -4.84
N ALA A 100 -1.17 -23.96 -4.80
CA ALA A 100 0.03 -23.21 -4.44
C ALA A 100 0.52 -23.59 -3.03
N ILE A 101 -0.36 -23.60 -2.03
CA ILE A 101 0.00 -24.04 -0.67
C ILE A 101 0.55 -25.48 -0.64
N GLN A 102 -0.03 -26.41 -1.41
CA GLN A 102 0.48 -27.79 -1.53
C GLN A 102 1.92 -27.86 -2.07
N HIS A 103 2.31 -26.94 -2.96
CA HIS A 103 3.70 -26.82 -3.41
C HIS A 103 4.60 -26.09 -2.40
N LEU A 104 4.06 -25.14 -1.63
CA LEU A 104 4.81 -24.38 -0.63
C LEU A 104 5.24 -25.24 0.57
N ILE A 105 4.36 -26.11 1.06
CA ILE A 105 4.62 -26.96 2.24
C ILE A 105 5.92 -27.78 2.11
N PRO A 106 6.15 -28.59 1.05
CA PRO A 106 7.39 -29.34 0.91
C PRO A 106 8.60 -28.45 0.66
N LEU A 107 8.43 -27.30 -0.01
CA LEU A 107 9.50 -26.33 -0.26
C LEU A 107 10.05 -25.74 1.05
N THR A 108 9.15 -25.34 1.95
CA THR A 108 9.49 -24.78 3.27
C THR A 108 9.98 -25.83 4.27
N SER A 109 9.76 -27.12 3.98
CA SER A 109 10.21 -28.24 4.81
C SER A 109 11.64 -28.72 4.46
N LYS A 110 12.30 -28.09 3.48
CA LYS A 110 13.70 -28.40 3.11
C LYS A 110 14.64 -28.00 4.25
N LYS A 111 15.56 -28.91 4.63
CA LYS A 111 16.60 -28.62 5.63
C LYS A 111 17.54 -27.48 5.22
N HIS A 112 17.85 -27.41 3.93
CA HIS A 112 18.67 -26.35 3.35
C HIS A 112 17.94 -25.79 2.12
N MET A 113 17.62 -24.50 2.17
CA MET A 113 16.99 -23.79 1.06
C MET A 113 18.05 -23.13 0.20
N THR A 114 17.97 -23.38 -1.10
CA THR A 114 18.78 -22.64 -2.10
C THR A 114 18.29 -21.19 -2.20
N TYR A 115 19.06 -20.33 -2.86
CA TYR A 115 18.61 -18.97 -3.17
C TYR A 115 17.28 -18.97 -3.94
N ALA A 116 17.15 -19.83 -4.97
CA ALA A 116 15.94 -19.95 -5.77
C ALA A 116 14.73 -20.41 -4.93
N ASP A 117 14.94 -21.28 -3.95
CA ASP A 117 13.88 -21.68 -3.02
C ASP A 117 13.39 -20.49 -2.18
N LYS A 118 14.32 -19.71 -1.61
CA LYS A 118 14.02 -18.52 -0.81
C LYS A 118 13.29 -17.46 -1.63
N GLU A 119 13.78 -17.18 -2.83
CA GLU A 119 13.18 -16.26 -3.80
C GLU A 119 11.74 -16.68 -4.13
N THR A 120 11.53 -17.96 -4.42
CA THR A 120 10.21 -18.52 -4.72
C THR A 120 9.25 -18.36 -3.53
N VAL A 121 9.70 -18.62 -2.31
CA VAL A 121 8.87 -18.45 -1.11
C VAL A 121 8.47 -16.99 -0.92
N LEU A 122 9.42 -16.05 -1.03
CA LEU A 122 9.13 -14.63 -0.85
C LEU A 122 8.18 -14.09 -1.94
N LEU A 123 8.37 -14.47 -3.20
CA LEU A 123 7.46 -14.09 -4.27
C LEU A 123 6.05 -14.68 -4.07
N ALA A 124 5.95 -15.95 -3.64
CA ALA A 124 4.66 -16.56 -3.31
C ALA A 124 3.96 -15.79 -2.18
N SER A 125 4.69 -15.40 -1.13
CA SER A 125 4.15 -14.57 -0.05
C SER A 125 3.60 -13.23 -0.57
N VAL A 126 4.31 -12.53 -1.45
CA VAL A 126 3.81 -11.28 -2.06
C VAL A 126 2.51 -11.50 -2.85
N LEU A 127 2.42 -12.59 -3.63
CA LEU A 127 1.21 -12.94 -4.37
C LEU A 127 0.05 -13.28 -3.42
N PHE A 128 0.31 -14.01 -2.33
CA PHE A 128 -0.70 -14.31 -1.32
C PHE A 128 -1.19 -13.06 -0.60
N VAL A 129 -0.31 -12.11 -0.29
CA VAL A 129 -0.74 -10.80 0.24
C VAL A 129 -1.70 -10.13 -0.74
N GLY A 130 -1.37 -10.07 -2.02
CA GLY A 130 -2.26 -9.50 -3.05
C GLY A 130 -3.62 -10.22 -3.12
N ILE A 131 -3.63 -11.55 -3.07
CA ILE A 131 -4.87 -12.35 -3.01
C ILE A 131 -5.70 -11.99 -1.78
N CYS A 132 -5.09 -11.94 -0.61
CA CYS A 132 -5.77 -11.61 0.63
C CYS A 132 -6.28 -10.16 0.64
N CYS A 133 -5.53 -9.19 0.09
CA CYS A 133 -6.00 -7.81 -0.09
C CYS A 133 -7.24 -7.75 -1.00
N LEU A 134 -7.23 -8.47 -2.13
CA LEU A 134 -8.38 -8.57 -3.04
C LEU A 134 -9.60 -9.27 -2.37
N GLN A 135 -9.37 -10.12 -1.39
CA GLN A 135 -10.41 -10.73 -0.55
C GLN A 135 -10.84 -9.84 0.63
N ARG A 136 -10.21 -8.68 0.86
CA ARG A 136 -10.25 -7.91 2.12
C ARG A 136 -9.94 -8.74 3.37
N ASN A 137 -9.22 -9.85 3.23
CA ASN A 137 -8.77 -10.64 4.38
C ASN A 137 -7.45 -10.07 4.93
N ILE A 138 -7.57 -8.93 5.61
CA ILE A 138 -6.41 -8.17 6.11
C ILE A 138 -5.63 -8.97 7.16
N LYS A 139 -6.32 -9.80 7.95
CA LYS A 139 -5.72 -10.68 8.94
C LYS A 139 -4.71 -11.67 8.31
N HIS A 140 -5.11 -12.38 7.26
CA HIS A 140 -4.19 -13.29 6.57
C HIS A 140 -3.12 -12.56 5.78
N ALA A 141 -3.46 -11.43 5.16
CA ALA A 141 -2.50 -10.60 4.46
C ALA A 141 -1.38 -10.12 5.42
N LYS A 142 -1.75 -9.68 6.64
CA LYS A 142 -0.82 -9.33 7.71
C LYS A 142 0.10 -10.50 8.09
N LEU A 143 -0.45 -11.69 8.28
CA LEU A 143 0.33 -12.88 8.61
C LEU A 143 1.37 -13.21 7.51
N HIS A 144 0.99 -13.13 6.24
CA HIS A 144 1.91 -13.35 5.12
C HIS A 144 3.06 -12.34 5.11
N ILE A 145 2.80 -11.07 5.46
CA ILE A 145 3.84 -10.03 5.53
C ILE A 145 4.77 -10.25 6.71
N GLU A 146 4.22 -10.47 7.90
CA GLU A 146 5.04 -10.67 9.09
C GLU A 146 6.00 -11.85 8.91
N ASN A 147 5.51 -12.94 8.32
CA ASN A 147 6.34 -14.09 7.96
C ASN A 147 7.35 -13.76 6.85
N ALA A 148 6.94 -13.06 5.78
CA ALA A 148 7.85 -12.70 4.68
C ALA A 148 8.98 -11.78 5.15
N VAL A 149 8.69 -10.81 6.02
CA VAL A 149 9.68 -9.92 6.65
C VAL A 149 10.63 -10.76 7.50
N GLU A 150 10.12 -11.59 8.40
CA GLU A 150 10.97 -12.41 9.28
C GLU A 150 11.90 -13.32 8.45
N LEU A 151 11.37 -14.00 7.43
CA LEU A 151 12.16 -14.86 6.55
C LEU A 151 13.19 -14.07 5.73
N PHE A 152 12.81 -12.91 5.19
CA PHE A 152 13.73 -12.01 4.49
C PHE A 152 14.93 -11.67 5.37
N TYR A 153 14.67 -11.39 6.66
CA TYR A 153 15.72 -11.05 7.60
C TYR A 153 16.58 -12.25 8.02
N GLN A 154 15.93 -13.34 8.43
CA GLN A 154 16.59 -14.58 8.85
C GLN A 154 17.51 -15.16 7.76
N TRP A 155 17.17 -14.95 6.49
CA TRP A 155 17.94 -15.46 5.37
C TRP A 155 18.99 -14.50 4.84
N GLU A 156 19.14 -13.33 5.45
CA GLU A 156 20.02 -12.25 5.00
C GLU A 156 19.78 -11.89 3.53
N PHE A 157 18.51 -11.88 3.10
CA PHE A 157 18.17 -11.89 1.67
C PHE A 157 18.62 -10.63 0.92
N TRP A 158 18.83 -9.53 1.64
CA TRP A 158 19.37 -8.28 1.10
C TRP A 158 20.81 -8.41 0.57
N GLN A 159 21.57 -9.43 0.98
CA GLN A 159 22.95 -9.65 0.50
C GLN A 159 23.01 -10.15 -0.95
N TYR A 160 21.87 -10.56 -1.52
CA TYR A 160 21.82 -11.18 -2.84
C TYR A 160 21.48 -10.20 -3.98
N GLU A 161 21.58 -8.88 -3.79
CA GLU A 161 21.14 -7.84 -4.76
C GLU A 161 21.58 -8.09 -6.22
N ASP A 162 22.72 -8.77 -6.45
CA ASP A 162 23.29 -9.07 -7.78
C ASP A 162 23.47 -10.59 -8.06
N SER A 163 22.67 -11.48 -7.46
CA SER A 163 22.84 -12.93 -7.67
C SER A 163 22.58 -13.36 -9.13
N PRO A 164 23.56 -13.95 -9.85
CA PRO A 164 23.45 -14.27 -11.28
C PRO A 164 22.44 -15.37 -11.65
N GLY A 165 21.74 -15.94 -10.65
CA GLY A 165 20.68 -16.93 -10.83
C GLY A 165 19.28 -16.48 -10.42
N ALA A 166 19.09 -15.19 -10.12
CA ALA A 166 17.80 -14.66 -9.70
C ALA A 166 16.80 -14.59 -10.86
N VAL A 167 15.62 -15.20 -10.67
CA VAL A 167 14.53 -15.07 -11.65
C VAL A 167 13.80 -13.74 -11.44
N VAL A 168 13.75 -13.26 -10.20
CA VAL A 168 13.18 -11.95 -9.87
C VAL A 168 14.18 -11.06 -9.16
N ARG A 169 14.14 -9.75 -9.43
CA ARG A 169 15.06 -8.80 -8.81
C ARG A 169 14.83 -8.75 -7.29
N PRO A 170 15.85 -9.05 -6.45
CA PRO A 170 15.71 -9.03 -4.99
C PRO A 170 15.23 -7.70 -4.44
N ARG A 171 15.71 -6.60 -5.02
CA ARG A 171 15.34 -5.23 -4.63
C ARG A 171 13.85 -4.95 -4.80
N SER A 172 13.23 -5.51 -5.84
CA SER A 172 11.78 -5.40 -6.07
C SER A 172 10.97 -6.19 -5.04
N LEU A 173 11.40 -7.41 -4.70
CA LEU A 173 10.78 -8.21 -3.63
C LEU A 173 10.90 -7.52 -2.28
N LEU A 174 12.10 -7.04 -1.93
CA LEU A 174 12.33 -6.26 -0.72
C LEU A 174 11.34 -5.10 -0.68
N GLN A 175 11.21 -4.36 -1.79
CA GLN A 175 10.34 -3.20 -1.83
C GLN A 175 8.87 -3.53 -1.55
N LEU A 176 8.36 -4.60 -2.15
CA LEU A 176 6.97 -5.04 -1.95
C LEU A 176 6.73 -5.43 -0.50
N VAL A 177 7.65 -6.19 0.10
CA VAL A 177 7.59 -6.60 1.50
C VAL A 177 7.68 -5.39 2.44
N THR A 178 8.59 -4.44 2.18
CA THR A 178 8.73 -3.24 3.02
C THR A 178 7.56 -2.27 2.89
N THR A 179 6.98 -2.12 1.69
CA THR A 179 5.81 -1.28 1.46
C THR A 179 4.62 -1.76 2.27
N PHE A 180 4.35 -3.06 2.23
CA PHE A 180 3.26 -3.63 3.00
C PHE A 180 3.49 -3.60 4.51
N GLN A 181 4.72 -3.84 4.92
CA GLN A 181 5.11 -3.70 6.32
C GLN A 181 4.89 -2.27 6.83
N TYR A 182 5.20 -1.26 6.02
CA TYR A 182 4.92 0.12 6.35
C TYR A 182 3.42 0.39 6.47
N GLN A 183 2.62 -0.05 5.48
CA GLN A 183 1.17 0.10 5.53
C GLN A 183 0.56 -0.51 6.80
N LEU A 184 1.13 -1.60 7.33
CA LEU A 184 0.72 -2.17 8.62
C LEU A 184 1.25 -1.37 9.83
N SER A 185 2.46 -0.81 9.72
CA SER A 185 3.14 -0.08 10.81
C SER A 185 2.58 1.33 11.02
N ASP A 186 2.23 2.05 9.95
CA ASP A 186 1.53 3.35 9.98
C ASP A 186 0.17 3.25 10.68
N MET A 187 -0.38 2.04 10.77
CA MET A 187 -1.73 1.75 11.28
C MET A 187 -1.76 1.22 12.70
N GLY A 188 -0.70 1.44 13.48
CA GLY A 188 -0.67 1.07 14.91
C GLY A 188 -0.69 -0.44 15.17
N GLY A 189 -0.40 -1.26 14.16
CA GLY A 189 -0.13 -2.68 14.37
C GLY A 189 1.01 -2.87 15.37
N ALA A 190 0.86 -3.82 16.29
CA ALA A 190 1.93 -4.18 17.22
C ALA A 190 3.23 -4.43 16.42
N LYS A 191 4.26 -3.61 16.65
CA LYS A 191 5.58 -3.80 16.04
C LYS A 191 6.14 -5.12 16.55
N SER A 192 6.09 -6.18 15.75
CA SER A 192 6.73 -7.44 16.10
C SER A 192 8.21 -7.22 16.42
N ALA A 193 8.82 -8.11 17.21
CA ALA A 193 10.25 -8.01 17.54
C ALA A 193 11.14 -7.93 16.28
N ALA A 194 10.70 -8.56 15.18
CA ALA A 194 11.30 -8.47 13.86
C ALA A 194 11.33 -7.04 13.30
N VAL A 195 10.17 -6.37 13.34
CA VAL A 195 10.00 -4.98 12.88
C VAL A 195 10.88 -4.04 13.70
N GLN A 196 10.99 -4.27 15.00
CA GLN A 196 11.85 -3.48 15.87
C GLN A 196 13.35 -3.71 15.56
N ARG A 197 13.76 -4.95 15.29
CA ARG A 197 15.13 -5.29 14.85
C ARG A 197 15.46 -4.63 13.51
N GLN A 198 14.56 -4.69 12.53
CA GLN A 198 14.72 -4.01 11.25
C GLN A 198 14.88 -2.49 11.44
N ILE A 199 14.01 -1.83 12.18
CA ILE A 199 14.09 -0.38 12.43
C ILE A 199 15.41 -0.02 13.14
N ALA A 200 15.91 -0.90 14.01
CA ALA A 200 17.20 -0.71 14.68
C ALA A 200 18.39 -0.90 13.73
N MET A 201 18.30 -1.83 12.78
CA MET A 201 19.38 -2.21 11.85
C MET A 201 19.42 -1.37 10.58
N THR A 202 18.30 -0.79 10.13
CA THR A 202 18.28 0.04 8.93
C THR A 202 18.81 1.43 9.26
N GLN A 203 20.11 1.64 9.08
CA GLN A 203 20.65 3.00 8.94
C GLN A 203 20.00 3.60 7.69
N VAL A 204 19.34 4.75 7.84
CA VAL A 204 18.82 5.50 6.68
C VAL A 204 20.02 5.89 5.84
N THR A 205 20.26 5.12 4.79
CA THR A 205 21.40 5.25 3.90
C THR A 205 20.85 5.33 2.49
N ILE A 206 21.42 6.25 1.72
CA ILE A 206 21.01 6.52 0.35
C ILE A 206 22.22 6.36 -0.56
N SER A 207 21.99 5.81 -1.75
CA SER A 207 23.06 5.58 -2.70
C SER A 207 23.69 6.92 -3.14
N PRO A 208 25.02 7.03 -3.22
CA PRO A 208 25.66 8.22 -3.78
C PRO A 208 25.51 8.30 -5.31
N LYS A 209 25.13 7.20 -5.97
CA LYS A 209 24.98 7.15 -7.43
C LYS A 209 23.76 7.98 -7.88
N PRO A 210 23.84 8.74 -8.99
CA PRO A 210 22.69 9.43 -9.54
C PRO A 210 21.63 8.43 -10.00
N PHE A 211 20.36 8.84 -10.01
CA PHE A 211 19.27 8.02 -10.56
C PHE A 211 19.34 8.00 -12.07
N THR A 212 19.14 6.82 -12.65
CA THR A 212 19.01 6.61 -14.09
C THR A 212 17.56 6.38 -14.50
N THR A 213 16.73 5.90 -13.57
CA THR A 213 15.30 5.65 -13.81
C THR A 213 14.45 6.18 -12.65
N VAL A 214 13.18 6.47 -12.94
CA VAL A 214 12.19 6.85 -11.91
C VAL A 214 11.94 5.73 -10.90
N THR A 215 12.09 4.47 -11.29
CA THR A 215 11.94 3.31 -10.39
C THR A 215 13.02 3.28 -9.32
N GLU A 216 14.27 3.62 -9.66
CA GLU A 216 15.35 3.76 -8.66
C GLU A 216 15.06 4.87 -7.65
N ALA A 217 14.58 6.02 -8.14
CA ALA A 217 14.19 7.15 -7.30
C ALA A 217 13.04 6.77 -6.36
N TYR A 218 12.00 6.13 -6.88
CA TYR A 218 10.87 5.61 -6.11
C TYR A 218 11.31 4.62 -5.04
N PHE A 219 12.24 3.72 -5.37
CA PHE A 219 12.69 2.71 -4.41
C PHE A 219 13.43 3.31 -3.22
N GLU A 220 14.30 4.29 -3.48
CA GLU A 220 15.01 5.01 -2.42
C GLU A 220 14.07 5.95 -1.66
N TYR A 221 13.05 6.53 -2.34
CA TYR A 221 11.99 7.32 -1.70
C TYR A 221 11.20 6.49 -0.71
N LEU A 222 10.77 5.28 -1.05
CA LEU A 222 10.01 4.44 -0.12
C LEU A 222 10.78 4.18 1.17
N HIS A 223 12.09 3.90 1.08
CA HIS A 223 12.93 3.76 2.25
C HIS A 223 12.93 5.03 3.13
N LEU A 224 13.00 6.21 2.51
CA LEU A 224 12.93 7.50 3.21
C LEU A 224 11.54 7.77 3.79
N HIS A 225 10.48 7.57 3.01
CA HIS A 225 9.09 7.73 3.44
C HIS A 225 8.84 6.91 4.72
N PHE A 226 9.28 5.66 4.75
CA PHE A 226 9.18 4.78 5.93
C PHE A 226 10.02 5.27 7.11
N GLY A 227 11.26 5.69 6.85
CA GLY A 227 12.14 6.25 7.89
C GLY A 227 11.56 7.50 8.55
N ARG A 228 10.81 8.32 7.80
CA ARG A 228 10.23 9.59 8.29
C ARG A 228 9.13 9.39 9.30
N ALA A 229 8.20 8.48 9.02
CA ALA A 229 7.09 8.15 9.91
C ALA A 229 7.60 7.64 11.27
N MET A 230 8.70 6.90 11.27
CA MET A 230 9.33 6.35 12.48
C MET A 230 10.03 7.41 13.33
N LEU A 231 10.46 8.53 12.74
CA LEU A 231 11.12 9.65 13.42
C LEU A 231 10.13 10.73 13.91
N HIS A 232 8.84 10.42 13.96
CA HIS A 232 7.83 11.34 14.48
C HIS A 232 7.96 11.50 16.02
N PRO A 233 8.00 12.73 16.57
CA PRO A 233 8.18 12.95 18.02
C PRO A 233 7.16 12.22 18.91
N ASP A 234 5.93 12.06 18.42
CA ASP A 234 4.88 11.33 19.16
C ASP A 234 5.17 9.80 19.27
N ASN A 235 6.13 9.26 18.51
CA ASN A 235 6.65 7.89 18.62
C ASN A 235 7.85 7.77 19.59
N ASP A 236 8.28 8.86 20.22
CA ASP A 236 9.40 8.86 21.16
C ASP A 236 9.00 8.21 22.49
N LYS A 237 9.20 6.88 22.56
CA LYS A 237 9.13 6.12 23.82
C LYS A 237 10.44 6.21 24.63
N GLY A 238 11.35 7.14 24.33
CA GLY A 238 12.61 7.33 25.04
C GLY A 238 13.66 6.23 24.82
N LEU A 239 13.46 5.37 23.81
CA LEU A 239 14.31 4.19 23.57
C LEU A 239 15.51 4.44 22.63
N TYR A 240 15.60 5.61 21.98
CA TYR A 240 16.61 5.86 20.92
C TYR A 240 17.10 7.33 20.85
N PRO A 241 18.34 7.60 20.42
CA PRO A 241 18.85 8.96 20.18
C PRO A 241 18.19 9.59 18.94
N MET A 242 16.97 10.10 19.12
CA MET A 242 16.08 10.56 18.05
C MET A 242 16.59 11.80 17.31
N ARG A 243 17.34 12.67 18.01
CA ARG A 243 17.88 13.92 17.46
C ARG A 243 18.93 13.69 16.37
N GLU A 244 19.89 12.80 16.62
CA GLU A 244 20.95 12.46 15.67
C GLU A 244 20.39 11.75 14.44
N LYS A 245 19.46 10.81 14.64
CA LYS A 245 18.75 10.13 13.54
C LYS A 245 17.91 11.10 12.71
N SER A 246 17.29 12.11 13.33
CA SER A 246 16.52 13.14 12.61
C SER A 246 17.41 14.04 11.72
N MET A 247 18.62 14.38 12.18
CA MET A 247 19.59 15.13 11.37
C MET A 247 20.11 14.30 10.19
N ALA A 248 20.51 13.05 10.44
CA ALA A 248 20.96 12.13 9.39
C ALA A 248 19.86 11.90 8.34
N TYR A 249 18.61 11.72 8.78
CA TYR A 249 17.45 11.60 7.91
C TYR A 249 17.27 12.84 7.02
N THR A 250 17.32 14.04 7.61
CA THR A 250 17.14 15.30 6.87
C THR A 250 18.23 15.47 5.81
N ALA A 251 19.47 15.09 6.11
CA ALA A 251 20.56 15.09 5.15
C ALA A 251 20.31 14.09 3.99
N CYS A 252 19.81 12.89 4.30
CA CYS A 252 19.45 11.91 3.28
C CYS A 252 18.30 12.41 2.40
N TRP A 253 17.25 12.97 3.00
CA TRP A 253 16.12 13.54 2.25
C TRP A 253 16.57 14.62 1.25
N ASN A 254 17.40 15.56 1.70
CA ASN A 254 17.89 16.63 0.83
C ASN A 254 18.73 16.09 -0.33
N ARG A 255 19.65 15.16 -0.06
CA ARG A 255 20.46 14.54 -1.13
C ARG A 255 19.61 13.73 -2.10
N TRP A 256 18.59 13.03 -1.63
CA TRP A 256 17.63 12.36 -2.51
C TRP A 256 16.92 13.37 -3.42
N ARG A 257 16.48 14.51 -2.88
CA ARG A 257 15.85 15.58 -3.68
C ARG A 257 16.77 16.14 -4.74
N ASP A 258 18.04 16.35 -4.43
CA ASP A 258 19.04 16.83 -5.40
C ASP A 258 19.21 15.82 -6.55
N LYS A 259 19.31 14.52 -6.23
CA LYS A 259 19.37 13.44 -7.22
C LYS A 259 18.11 13.38 -8.07
N PHE A 260 16.94 13.53 -7.47
CA PHE A 260 15.66 13.48 -8.18
C PHE A 260 15.49 14.68 -9.11
N LEU A 261 15.85 15.89 -8.67
CA LEU A 261 15.88 17.09 -9.51
C LEU A 261 16.83 16.94 -10.72
N ALA A 262 17.98 16.27 -10.53
CA ALA A 262 18.90 15.98 -11.62
C ALA A 262 18.29 15.00 -12.64
N LEU A 263 17.54 14.00 -12.19
CA LEU A 263 16.79 13.08 -13.05
C LEU A 263 15.70 13.80 -13.84
N GLU A 264 14.95 14.71 -13.22
CA GLU A 264 13.91 15.48 -13.93
C GLU A 264 14.49 16.32 -15.05
N LYS A 265 15.57 17.06 -14.77
CA LYS A 265 16.25 17.89 -15.76
C LYS A 265 16.80 17.08 -16.94
N SER A 266 17.29 15.86 -16.70
CA SER A 266 17.79 15.01 -17.78
C SER A 266 16.68 14.48 -18.68
N GLN A 267 15.48 14.27 -18.13
CA GLN A 267 14.29 13.86 -18.88
C GLN A 267 13.67 15.03 -19.67
N GLU A 268 13.65 16.24 -19.11
CA GLU A 268 13.16 17.45 -19.80
C GLU A 268 13.95 17.81 -21.06
N GLY A 269 15.26 17.51 -21.08
CA GLY A 269 16.12 17.69 -22.23
C GLY A 269 15.94 16.63 -23.34
N SER A 270 15.24 15.54 -23.04
CA SER A 270 15.13 14.34 -23.89
C SER A 270 13.77 14.22 -24.60
N LYS A 271 13.11 15.34 -24.91
CA LYS A 271 11.71 15.44 -25.41
C LYS A 271 11.34 14.59 -26.63
N GLU A 272 12.30 14.02 -27.36
CA GLU A 272 12.04 13.17 -28.54
C GLU A 272 12.09 11.65 -28.26
N GLY A 273 12.34 11.19 -27.02
CA GLY A 273 12.58 9.77 -26.77
C GLY A 273 12.16 9.16 -25.42
N SER A 274 11.67 9.94 -24.44
CA SER A 274 11.21 9.36 -23.18
C SER A 274 9.84 8.69 -23.32
N PRO A 275 9.66 7.44 -22.83
CA PRO A 275 8.35 6.79 -22.82
C PRO A 275 7.34 7.60 -22.00
N GLU A 276 6.11 7.74 -22.49
CA GLU A 276 5.00 8.44 -21.80
C GLU A 276 4.78 7.94 -20.36
N LEU A 277 4.92 6.63 -20.16
CA LEU A 277 4.80 5.98 -18.85
C LEU A 277 5.87 6.44 -17.84
N ASP A 278 7.09 6.74 -18.29
CA ASP A 278 8.16 7.22 -17.40
C ASP A 278 7.87 8.64 -16.92
N MET A 279 7.27 9.48 -17.77
CA MET A 279 6.87 10.84 -17.41
C MET A 279 5.71 10.85 -16.41
N GLU A 280 4.71 9.98 -16.59
CA GLU A 280 3.60 9.87 -15.64
C GLU A 280 4.07 9.41 -14.25
N ALA A 281 4.94 8.39 -14.21
CA ALA A 281 5.55 7.92 -12.98
C ALA A 281 6.36 9.00 -12.27
N LEU A 282 7.06 9.84 -13.04
CA LEU A 282 7.89 10.92 -12.53
C LEU A 282 7.04 12.04 -11.91
N HIS A 283 5.97 12.48 -12.59
CA HIS A 283 5.00 13.44 -12.03
C HIS A 283 4.33 12.90 -10.77
N ARG A 284 3.97 11.61 -10.74
CA ARG A 284 3.35 10.97 -9.58
C ARG A 284 4.27 10.94 -8.38
N LEU A 285 5.55 10.60 -8.59
CA LEU A 285 6.56 10.60 -7.53
C LEU A 285 6.82 12.01 -7.01
N ARG A 286 6.88 13.01 -7.89
CA ARG A 286 6.98 14.43 -7.52
C ARG A 286 5.82 14.86 -6.62
N LEU A 287 4.58 14.53 -7.00
CA LEU A 287 3.39 14.85 -6.20
C LEU A 287 3.44 14.20 -4.82
N LEU A 288 3.81 12.92 -4.73
CA LEU A 288 3.95 12.20 -3.45
C LEU A 288 4.96 12.88 -2.52
N VAL A 289 6.15 13.18 -3.03
CA VAL A 289 7.25 13.80 -2.27
C VAL A 289 6.88 15.20 -1.78
N ASP A 290 6.37 16.05 -2.67
CA ASP A 290 6.06 17.45 -2.33
C ASP A 290 4.87 17.52 -1.35
N CYS A 291 3.88 16.64 -1.50
CA CYS A 291 2.79 16.48 -0.54
C CYS A 291 3.31 16.03 0.82
N GLU A 292 4.17 15.02 0.87
CA GLU A 292 4.75 14.54 2.12
C GLU A 292 5.54 15.64 2.84
N ASP A 293 6.37 16.39 2.11
CA ASP A 293 7.14 17.50 2.66
C ASP A 293 6.26 18.57 3.29
N LEU A 294 5.18 18.96 2.61
CA LEU A 294 4.21 19.91 3.16
C LEU A 294 3.53 19.35 4.41
N CYS A 295 2.99 18.13 4.33
CA CYS A 295 2.26 17.51 5.44
C CYS A 295 3.14 17.32 6.69
N VAL A 296 4.40 16.92 6.51
CA VAL A 296 5.36 16.79 7.61
C VAL A 296 5.72 18.16 8.19
N SER A 297 5.96 19.17 7.35
CA SER A 297 6.24 20.53 7.82
C SER A 297 5.07 21.08 8.66
N VAL A 298 3.83 20.87 8.21
CA VAL A 298 2.61 21.30 8.93
C VAL A 298 2.45 20.57 10.26
N ARG A 299 2.72 19.25 10.29
CA ARG A 299 2.68 18.46 11.54
C ARG A 299 3.74 18.92 12.55
N ARG A 300 4.96 19.19 12.10
CA ARG A 300 6.07 19.65 12.96
C ARG A 300 5.87 21.06 13.49
N ASN A 301 5.42 21.98 12.64
CA ASN A 301 5.27 23.40 12.97
C ASN A 301 3.80 23.77 13.13
N ARG A 302 3.07 23.06 14.00
CA ARG A 302 1.62 23.15 14.05
C ARG A 302 1.11 24.37 14.82
N THR A 303 0.74 25.43 14.08
CA THR A 303 0.16 26.68 14.58
C THR A 303 -1.11 27.01 13.78
N PRO A 304 -2.02 27.85 14.29
CA PRO A 304 -3.16 28.32 13.49
C PRO A 304 -2.72 28.92 12.14
N GLU A 305 -1.65 29.71 12.14
CA GLU A 305 -1.14 30.41 10.96
C GLU A 305 -0.58 29.43 9.93
N THR A 306 0.22 28.44 10.36
CA THR A 306 0.79 27.45 9.44
C THR A 306 -0.27 26.55 8.84
N LEU A 307 -1.30 26.18 9.61
CA LEU A 307 -2.43 25.42 9.10
C LEU A 307 -3.18 26.20 8.03
N ILE A 308 -3.59 27.45 8.32
CA ILE A 308 -4.30 28.31 7.36
C ILE A 308 -3.47 28.53 6.09
N LYS A 309 -2.19 28.88 6.22
CA LYS A 309 -1.30 29.13 5.07
C LYS A 309 -1.03 27.88 4.22
N SER A 310 -1.19 26.69 4.79
CA SER A 310 -0.99 25.43 4.07
C SER A 310 -2.19 25.00 3.22
N ILE A 311 -3.40 25.47 3.53
CA ILE A 311 -4.64 25.03 2.86
C ILE A 311 -4.59 25.23 1.34
N PRO A 312 -4.17 26.40 0.79
CA PRO A 312 -4.13 26.58 -0.66
C PRO A 312 -3.18 25.61 -1.36
N LYS A 313 -2.02 25.33 -0.76
CA LYS A 313 -1.05 24.37 -1.32
C LYS A 313 -1.59 22.94 -1.28
N MET A 314 -2.25 22.56 -0.19
CA MET A 314 -2.91 21.25 -0.09
C MET A 314 -4.04 21.11 -1.12
N ALA A 315 -4.80 22.18 -1.39
CA ALA A 315 -5.83 22.17 -2.42
C ALA A 315 -5.23 21.90 -3.81
N LEU A 316 -4.11 22.53 -4.16
CA LEU A 316 -3.40 22.28 -5.42
C LEU A 316 -2.96 20.82 -5.57
N PHE A 317 -2.53 20.17 -4.49
CA PHE A 317 -2.19 18.74 -4.53
C PHE A 317 -3.41 17.85 -4.71
N VAL A 318 -4.57 18.23 -4.16
CA VAL A 318 -5.84 17.54 -4.41
C VAL A 318 -6.27 17.72 -5.87
N ASP A 319 -6.16 18.94 -6.41
CA ASP A 319 -6.47 19.22 -7.82
C ASP A 319 -5.59 18.37 -8.76
N ALA A 320 -4.28 18.31 -8.49
CA ALA A 320 -3.35 17.47 -9.26
C ALA A 320 -3.65 15.96 -9.13
N ALA A 321 -4.10 15.51 -7.96
CA ALA A 321 -4.51 14.12 -7.76
C ALA A 321 -5.77 13.78 -8.57
N GLU A 322 -6.75 14.67 -8.61
CA GLU A 322 -7.96 14.51 -9.45
C GLU A 322 -7.61 14.49 -10.94
N GLU A 323 -6.73 15.37 -11.41
CA GLU A 323 -6.30 15.38 -12.81
C GLU A 323 -5.66 14.03 -13.22
N ILE A 324 -4.82 13.46 -12.35
CA ILE A 324 -4.24 12.13 -12.58
C ILE A 324 -5.33 11.06 -12.67
N LEU A 325 -6.32 11.09 -11.77
CA LEU A 325 -7.43 10.14 -11.76
C LEU A 325 -8.31 10.23 -13.01
N GLU A 326 -8.59 11.44 -13.47
CA GLU A 326 -9.36 11.67 -14.70
C GLU A 326 -8.64 11.09 -15.92
N ARG A 327 -7.32 11.32 -16.03
CA ARG A 327 -6.49 10.75 -17.10
C ARG A 327 -6.49 9.22 -17.07
N GLU A 328 -6.32 8.62 -15.89
CA GLU A 328 -6.37 7.17 -15.70
C GLU A 328 -7.74 6.58 -16.09
N SER A 329 -8.83 7.26 -15.73
CA SER A 329 -10.18 6.85 -16.10
C SER A 329 -10.38 6.87 -17.62
N MET A 330 -9.93 7.93 -18.29
CA MET A 330 -10.03 8.03 -19.76
C MET A 330 -9.15 6.99 -20.47
N ALA A 331 -7.98 6.67 -19.95
CA ALA A 331 -7.12 5.61 -20.49
C ALA A 331 -7.73 4.21 -20.29
N GLY A 332 -8.55 4.02 -19.26
CA GLY A 332 -9.22 2.75 -18.92
C GLY A 332 -10.40 2.36 -19.83
N ASP A 333 -10.94 3.29 -20.61
CA ASP A 333 -12.17 3.07 -21.41
C ASP A 333 -12.01 2.09 -22.58
N ILE A 334 -10.78 1.67 -22.91
CA ILE A 334 -10.54 0.65 -23.95
C ILE A 334 -11.05 -0.74 -23.50
N TYR A 335 -11.23 -0.95 -22.18
CA TYR A 335 -11.78 -2.20 -21.63
C TYR A 335 -12.75 -1.95 -20.44
N GLN A 336 -13.89 -1.30 -20.73
CA GLN A 336 -15.11 -1.22 -19.90
C GLN A 336 -15.03 -0.41 -18.58
N GLY A 337 -15.33 0.90 -18.66
CA GLY A 337 -15.85 1.73 -17.56
C GLY A 337 -15.00 1.77 -16.28
N SER A 338 -15.53 2.38 -15.21
CA SER A 338 -14.90 2.56 -13.89
C SER A 338 -14.61 1.24 -13.15
N SER A 339 -13.79 0.38 -13.75
CA SER A 339 -13.39 -0.92 -13.22
C SER A 339 -12.41 -0.73 -12.08
N PRO A 340 -12.52 -1.52 -11.00
CA PRO A 340 -11.58 -1.42 -9.91
C PRO A 340 -10.16 -1.80 -10.31
N VAL A 341 -9.20 -1.09 -9.72
CA VAL A 341 -7.76 -1.22 -10.00
C VAL A 341 -7.05 -1.61 -8.72
N PHE A 342 -6.21 -2.65 -8.79
CA PHE A 342 -5.33 -3.04 -7.70
C PHE A 342 -3.88 -2.69 -8.02
N SER A 343 -3.12 -2.13 -7.09
CA SER A 343 -1.68 -1.94 -7.23
C SER A 343 -0.92 -2.21 -5.93
N PHE A 344 0.32 -2.69 -6.06
CA PHE A 344 1.26 -2.81 -4.95
C PHE A 344 2.05 -1.51 -4.68
N SER A 345 1.98 -0.53 -5.58
CA SER A 345 2.69 0.74 -5.44
C SER A 345 1.87 1.80 -4.70
N LEU A 346 2.54 2.78 -4.09
CA LEU A 346 1.86 3.95 -3.53
C LEU A 346 1.17 4.71 -4.66
N SER A 347 -0.13 4.95 -4.51
CA SER A 347 -0.94 5.68 -5.47
C SER A 347 -1.26 7.10 -4.97
N ILE A 348 -2.03 7.86 -5.76
CA ILE A 348 -2.59 9.14 -5.33
C ILE A 348 -3.49 9.04 -4.09
N CYS A 349 -4.03 7.85 -3.77
CA CYS A 349 -4.80 7.64 -2.54
C CYS A 349 -3.96 8.01 -1.31
N GLU A 350 -2.65 7.80 -1.37
CA GLU A 350 -1.72 8.20 -0.31
C GLU A 350 -1.64 9.72 -0.15
N VAL A 351 -1.61 10.47 -1.25
CA VAL A 351 -1.65 11.95 -1.26
C VAL A 351 -2.94 12.44 -0.59
N LEU A 352 -4.08 11.92 -1.05
CA LEU A 352 -5.41 12.27 -0.52
C LEU A 352 -5.51 11.96 0.97
N ARG A 353 -5.02 10.79 1.40
CA ARG A 353 -5.00 10.36 2.80
C ARG A 353 -4.10 11.26 3.66
N MET A 354 -2.86 11.52 3.23
CA MET A 354 -1.93 12.40 3.94
C MET A 354 -2.53 13.80 4.14
N ILE A 355 -3.16 14.37 3.12
CA ILE A 355 -3.81 15.68 3.20
C ILE A 355 -5.04 15.61 4.12
N GLY A 356 -5.91 14.61 3.94
CA GLY A 356 -7.13 14.45 4.73
C GLY A 356 -6.87 14.33 6.23
N LEU A 357 -5.80 13.62 6.61
CA LEU A 357 -5.38 13.46 8.00
C LEU A 357 -4.61 14.67 8.55
N THR A 358 -4.00 15.50 7.69
CA THR A 358 -3.19 16.65 8.12
C THR A 358 -3.97 17.96 8.16
N THR A 359 -4.80 18.23 7.15
CA THR A 359 -5.50 19.50 6.98
C THR A 359 -6.53 19.74 8.09
N ASN A 360 -6.77 21.00 8.44
CA ASN A 360 -7.87 21.45 9.30
C ASN A 360 -9.10 21.91 8.50
N SER A 361 -9.01 22.02 7.17
CA SER A 361 -10.12 22.48 6.34
C SER A 361 -11.20 21.40 6.21
N ILE A 362 -12.37 21.67 6.80
CA ILE A 362 -13.54 20.79 6.69
C ILE A 362 -13.99 20.62 5.23
N HIS A 363 -13.88 21.67 4.43
CA HIS A 363 -14.25 21.64 3.01
C HIS A 363 -13.31 20.73 2.23
N LEU A 364 -12.00 20.84 2.48
CA LEU A 364 -11.02 20.02 1.79
C LEU A 364 -11.14 18.54 2.20
N ARG A 365 -11.35 18.25 3.50
CA ARG A 365 -11.61 16.87 3.95
C ARG A 365 -12.86 16.29 3.31
N ARG A 366 -13.95 17.04 3.22
CA ARG A 366 -15.19 16.59 2.55
C ARG A 366 -14.97 16.30 1.07
N ARG A 367 -14.26 17.18 0.36
CA ARG A 367 -13.88 16.95 -1.04
C ARG A 367 -13.09 15.64 -1.19
N ILE A 368 -12.05 15.45 -0.37
CA ILE A 368 -11.24 14.23 -0.35
C ILE A 368 -12.10 12.98 -0.06
N VAL A 369 -12.98 13.06 0.93
CA VAL A 369 -13.91 11.97 1.28
C VAL A 369 -14.82 11.60 0.11
N THR A 370 -15.32 12.60 -0.65
CA THR A 370 -16.10 12.36 -1.87
C THR A 370 -15.27 11.64 -2.93
N ILE A 371 -14.06 12.13 -3.22
CA ILE A 371 -13.16 11.52 -4.21
C ILE A 371 -12.86 10.06 -3.82
N LEU A 372 -12.47 9.80 -2.57
CA LEU A 372 -12.16 8.47 -2.05
C LEU A 372 -13.37 7.52 -2.03
N LYS A 373 -14.59 8.06 -1.91
CA LYS A 373 -15.82 7.26 -1.98
C LYS A 373 -16.07 6.74 -3.39
N GLU A 374 -15.80 7.55 -4.39
CA GLU A 374 -16.08 7.27 -5.80
C GLU A 374 -14.94 6.51 -6.49
N LEU A 375 -13.76 6.46 -5.86
CA LEU A 375 -12.59 5.75 -6.35
C LEU A 375 -12.76 4.22 -6.28
N PRO A 376 -12.75 3.50 -7.41
CA PRO A 376 -12.75 2.04 -7.42
C PRO A 376 -11.32 1.48 -7.22
N ARG A 377 -10.43 2.16 -6.49
CA ARG A 377 -9.00 1.80 -6.40
C ARG A 377 -8.67 1.09 -5.08
N GLN A 378 -7.90 0.00 -5.17
CA GLN A 378 -7.34 -0.78 -4.05
C GLN A 378 -5.81 -0.75 -4.09
N ASP A 379 -5.19 0.03 -3.21
CA ASP A 379 -3.72 0.14 -3.13
C ASP A 379 -3.20 -0.68 -1.94
N GLY A 380 -2.98 -1.96 -2.17
CA GLY A 380 -2.60 -2.90 -1.11
C GLY A 380 -3.65 -2.96 -0.01
N PHE A 381 -3.25 -2.62 1.22
CA PHE A 381 -4.13 -2.60 2.41
C PHE A 381 -5.02 -1.37 2.51
N LEU A 382 -4.52 -0.23 2.01
CA LEU A 382 -5.11 1.08 2.22
C LEU A 382 -5.88 1.48 0.97
N ASP A 383 -7.03 0.86 0.77
CA ASP A 383 -7.92 1.25 -0.32
C ASP A 383 -8.60 2.61 -0.06
N GLY A 384 -9.30 3.11 -1.08
CA GLY A 384 -10.01 4.39 -0.98
C GLY A 384 -11.05 4.40 0.15
N GLN A 385 -11.75 3.28 0.37
CA GLN A 385 -12.80 3.18 1.40
C GLN A 385 -12.23 3.22 2.81
N LEU A 386 -11.16 2.48 3.07
CA LEU A 386 -10.46 2.53 4.35
C LEU A 386 -9.87 3.93 4.58
N SER A 387 -9.22 4.52 3.57
CA SER A 387 -8.67 5.88 3.66
C SER A 387 -9.75 6.91 3.98
N ARG A 388 -10.92 6.79 3.35
CA ARG A 388 -12.10 7.61 3.64
C ARG A 388 -12.53 7.44 5.10
N PHE A 389 -12.69 6.20 5.56
CA PHE A 389 -13.11 5.91 6.94
C PHE A 389 -12.16 6.55 7.96
N LEU A 390 -10.84 6.47 7.74
CA LEU A 390 -9.85 7.09 8.64
C LEU A 390 -10.05 8.60 8.77
N ILE A 391 -10.31 9.27 7.64
CA ILE A 391 -10.53 10.72 7.60
C ILE A 391 -11.85 11.06 8.30
N GLU A 392 -12.93 10.32 8.03
CA GLU A 392 -14.24 10.51 8.66
C GLU A 392 -14.19 10.29 10.18
N ALA A 393 -13.53 9.22 10.62
CA ALA A 393 -13.33 8.91 12.04
C ALA A 393 -12.51 10.00 12.74
N LYS A 394 -11.43 10.48 12.10
CA LYS A 394 -10.67 11.64 12.60
C LYS A 394 -11.54 12.89 12.69
N MET A 395 -12.36 13.16 11.68
CA MET A 395 -13.27 14.32 11.69
C MET A 395 -14.30 14.25 12.82
N ALA A 396 -14.86 13.06 13.07
CA ALA A 396 -15.77 12.83 14.18
C ALA A 396 -15.06 13.04 15.53
N PHE A 397 -13.86 12.47 15.67
CA PHE A 397 -13.04 12.62 16.87
C PHE A 397 -12.69 14.08 17.18
N ASP A 398 -12.18 14.81 16.17
CA ASP A 398 -11.84 16.24 16.29
C ASP A 398 -13.07 17.06 16.73
N LYS A 399 -14.27 16.74 16.21
CA LYS A 399 -15.52 17.44 16.55
C LYS A 399 -15.94 17.21 18.00
N GLU A 400 -15.82 15.98 18.49
CA GLU A 400 -16.24 15.60 19.85
C GLU A 400 -15.27 16.14 20.92
N HIS A 401 -13.96 16.11 20.65
CA HIS A 401 -12.93 16.46 21.63
C HIS A 401 -12.45 17.91 21.55
N ALA A 402 -12.98 18.72 20.63
CA ALA A 402 -12.65 20.15 20.58
C ALA A 402 -13.14 20.93 21.82
N ASN A 403 -14.15 20.41 22.53
CA ASN A 403 -14.81 21.09 23.65
C ASN A 403 -14.64 20.37 25.00
N THR A 404 -13.80 19.34 25.07
CA THR A 404 -13.54 18.64 26.33
C THR A 404 -12.75 19.53 27.28
N GLU A 405 -13.05 19.44 28.58
CA GLU A 405 -12.29 20.16 29.60
C GLU A 405 -10.83 19.67 29.63
N VAL A 406 -9.91 20.63 29.68
CA VAL A 406 -8.49 20.32 29.84
C VAL A 406 -8.21 20.15 31.34
N PRO A 407 -7.66 19.01 31.78
CA PRO A 407 -7.29 18.82 33.17
C PRO A 407 -6.25 19.87 33.60
N GLU A 408 -6.24 20.24 34.89
CA GLU A 408 -5.35 21.27 35.46
C GLU A 408 -3.87 21.02 35.18
N ASP A 409 -3.46 19.75 35.03
CA ASP A 409 -2.08 19.33 34.76
C ASP A 409 -1.59 19.66 33.33
N PHE A 410 -2.46 20.14 32.43
CA PHE A 410 -2.15 20.40 31.03
C PHE A 410 -2.23 21.89 30.69
N ALA A 411 -1.51 22.30 29.65
CA ALA A 411 -1.58 23.66 29.12
C ALA A 411 -3.02 24.05 28.73
N GLN A 412 -3.40 25.30 29.01
CA GLN A 412 -4.74 25.82 28.74
C GLN A 412 -5.19 25.57 27.30
N CYS A 413 -6.47 25.25 27.14
CA CYS A 413 -7.08 25.04 25.84
C CYS A 413 -7.12 26.34 25.03
N ASN A 414 -6.53 26.32 23.84
CA ASN A 414 -6.71 27.36 22.82
C ASN A 414 -7.32 26.79 21.52
N CYS A 415 -8.07 25.69 21.62
CA CYS A 415 -8.81 25.15 20.48
C CYS A 415 -9.77 26.21 19.92
N VAL A 416 -9.85 26.27 18.59
CA VAL A 416 -10.84 27.08 17.88
C VAL A 416 -11.65 26.13 17.01
N ARG A 417 -12.96 26.04 17.27
CA ARG A 417 -13.84 25.08 16.60
C ARG A 417 -13.75 25.22 15.08
N GLY A 418 -13.45 24.11 14.40
CA GLY A 418 -13.32 24.06 12.94
C GLY A 418 -12.06 24.72 12.38
N LEU A 419 -11.18 25.28 13.23
CA LEU A 419 -9.97 25.99 12.81
C LEU A 419 -8.71 25.41 13.43
N PHE A 420 -8.69 25.16 14.74
CA PHE A 420 -7.50 24.73 15.45
C PHE A 420 -7.83 23.77 16.59
N VAL A 421 -7.02 22.72 16.70
CA VAL A 421 -7.04 21.78 17.83
C VAL A 421 -5.68 21.90 18.51
N CYS A 422 -5.65 22.16 19.81
CA CYS A 422 -4.41 22.38 20.57
C CYS A 422 -3.61 21.08 20.76
N GLN A 423 -2.38 21.18 21.25
CA GLN A 423 -1.52 20.02 21.51
C GLN A 423 -2.12 19.05 22.56
N THR A 424 -3.00 19.52 23.44
CA THR A 424 -3.66 18.68 24.44
C THR A 424 -4.79 17.83 23.83
N HIS A 425 -5.54 18.41 22.88
CA HIS A 425 -6.70 17.78 22.25
C HIS A 425 -6.40 17.13 20.91
N LYS A 426 -5.20 17.32 20.34
CA LYS A 426 -4.83 16.72 19.06
C LYS A 426 -4.89 15.20 19.16
N LEU A 427 -5.17 14.57 18.02
CA LEU A 427 -4.84 13.16 17.81
C LEU A 427 -3.33 12.97 18.09
N ALA A 428 -3.03 12.10 19.03
CA ALA A 428 -1.68 11.72 19.43
C ALA A 428 -1.30 10.32 18.92
N ASP A 429 -2.28 9.40 18.90
CA ASP A 429 -2.08 8.04 18.38
C ASP A 429 -3.35 7.52 17.70
N LEU A 430 -3.15 6.63 16.71
CA LEU A 430 -4.20 5.98 15.94
C LEU A 430 -3.81 4.51 15.78
N ILE A 431 -4.67 3.62 16.27
CA ILE A 431 -4.44 2.19 16.28
C ILE A 431 -5.58 1.51 15.51
N LEU A 432 -5.23 0.77 14.46
CA LEU A 432 -6.16 -0.12 13.78
C LEU A 432 -6.02 -1.54 14.31
N ASP A 433 -7.16 -2.15 14.56
CA ASP A 433 -7.29 -3.57 14.88
C ASP A 433 -8.05 -4.30 13.76
N PHE A 434 -7.35 -5.25 13.15
CA PHE A 434 -7.83 -6.15 12.08
C PHE A 434 -8.01 -7.58 12.58
N SER A 435 -8.33 -7.75 13.87
CA SER A 435 -8.57 -9.06 14.49
C SER A 435 -9.79 -9.79 13.89
N GLU A 436 -10.76 -9.02 13.40
CA GLU A 436 -11.98 -9.49 12.74
C GLU A 436 -11.81 -9.54 11.20
N GLU A 437 -12.49 -10.47 10.54
CA GLU A 437 -12.33 -10.68 9.09
C GLU A 437 -13.10 -9.66 8.23
N GLU A 438 -14.17 -9.08 8.78
CA GLU A 438 -15.13 -8.23 8.06
C GLU A 438 -15.28 -6.84 8.68
N ALA A 439 -14.39 -6.51 9.62
CA ALA A 439 -14.39 -5.23 10.29
C ALA A 439 -12.97 -4.79 10.63
N VAL A 440 -12.81 -3.47 10.72
CA VAL A 440 -11.65 -2.84 11.34
C VAL A 440 -12.12 -1.91 12.45
N ASN A 441 -11.49 -2.05 13.61
CA ASN A 441 -11.70 -1.17 14.74
C ASN A 441 -10.57 -0.13 14.77
N MET A 442 -10.90 1.14 14.64
CA MET A 442 -9.97 2.26 14.72
C MET A 442 -10.08 2.94 16.08
N ARG A 443 -9.04 2.82 16.88
CA ARG A 443 -8.93 3.48 18.18
C ARG A 443 -8.06 4.73 18.07
N ILE A 444 -8.62 5.86 18.46
CA ILE A 444 -7.97 7.17 18.43
C ILE A 444 -7.72 7.64 19.86
N LEU A 445 -6.47 8.05 20.13
CA LEU A 445 -6.06 8.64 21.39
C LEU A 445 -5.63 10.09 21.16
N ASN A 446 -6.03 10.99 22.06
CA ASN A 446 -5.43 12.32 22.16
C ASN A 446 -4.33 12.30 23.24
N THR A 447 -3.65 13.43 23.42
CA THR A 447 -2.57 13.54 24.41
C THR A 447 -3.05 13.29 25.84
N ILE A 448 -4.29 13.68 26.18
CA ILE A 448 -4.89 13.37 27.49
C ILE A 448 -5.04 11.85 27.67
N HIS A 449 -5.59 11.16 26.67
CA HIS A 449 -5.79 9.71 26.73
C HIS A 449 -4.46 8.97 26.94
N MET A 450 -3.43 9.36 26.18
CA MET A 450 -2.09 8.78 26.31
C MET A 450 -1.48 9.02 27.69
N ALA A 451 -1.51 10.26 28.17
CA ALA A 451 -0.89 10.63 29.45
C ALA A 451 -1.60 10.02 30.66
N LYS A 452 -2.93 9.83 30.60
CA LYS A 452 -3.73 9.24 31.69
C LYS A 452 -3.96 7.73 31.54
N GLY A 453 -3.41 7.09 30.50
CA GLY A 453 -3.63 5.66 30.23
C GLY A 453 -5.10 5.31 29.94
N LEU A 454 -5.88 6.25 29.40
CA LEU A 454 -7.29 6.04 29.06
C LEU A 454 -7.42 5.27 27.74
N PRO A 455 -8.49 4.49 27.55
CA PRO A 455 -8.64 3.61 26.39
C PRO A 455 -8.78 4.33 25.04
N GLY A 456 -8.98 5.65 25.03
CA GLY A 456 -9.28 6.41 23.82
C GLY A 456 -10.70 6.14 23.30
N LYS A 457 -10.96 6.51 22.04
CA LYS A 457 -12.26 6.30 21.40
C LYS A 457 -12.15 5.37 20.19
N THR A 458 -13.05 4.40 20.11
CA THR A 458 -13.08 3.42 19.02
C THR A 458 -14.18 3.76 18.01
N TYR A 459 -13.81 3.76 16.74
CA TYR A 459 -14.69 3.83 15.58
C TYR A 459 -14.61 2.50 14.84
N ARG A 460 -15.72 2.05 14.27
CA ARG A 460 -15.79 0.75 13.61
C ARG A 460 -16.19 0.92 12.16
N PHE A 461 -15.50 0.21 11.28
CA PHE A 461 -15.84 0.12 9.87
C PHE A 461 -16.04 -1.34 9.51
N GLU A 462 -17.23 -1.66 9.04
CA GLU A 462 -17.62 -2.98 8.58
C GLU A 462 -17.80 -2.94 7.07
N TRP A 463 -17.45 -4.03 6.41
CA TRP A 463 -17.76 -4.24 5.00
C TRP A 463 -18.56 -5.52 4.85
N GLU A 464 -19.40 -5.58 3.83
CA GLU A 464 -20.19 -6.79 3.61
C GLU A 464 -19.27 -8.01 3.40
N PRO A 465 -19.62 -9.17 3.99
CA PRO A 465 -19.02 -10.45 3.67
C PRO A 465 -18.94 -10.64 2.17
N TRP A 466 -17.77 -11.01 1.66
CA TRP A 466 -17.62 -11.30 0.23
C TRP A 466 -18.36 -12.56 -0.23
N ILE A 467 -18.88 -13.35 0.72
CA ILE A 467 -19.73 -14.53 0.50
C ILE A 467 -21.07 -14.25 1.15
N ARG A 468 -22.15 -14.13 0.36
CA ARG A 468 -23.48 -14.40 0.91
C ARG A 468 -23.55 -15.91 1.13
N PRO A 469 -23.77 -16.42 2.35
CA PRO A 469 -24.15 -17.82 2.49
C PRO A 469 -25.38 -18.01 1.60
N VAL A 470 -25.30 -18.98 0.70
CA VAL A 470 -26.46 -19.41 -0.10
C VAL A 470 -27.56 -19.67 0.92
N ARG A 471 -28.62 -18.86 0.89
CA ARG A 471 -29.80 -19.16 1.70
C ARG A 471 -30.31 -20.50 1.18
N ASP A 472 -30.18 -21.53 2.02
CA ASP A 472 -30.86 -22.79 1.80
C ASP A 472 -32.36 -22.47 1.83
N ASN A 473 -32.96 -22.27 0.66
CA ASN A 473 -34.41 -22.15 0.50
C ASN A 473 -35.05 -23.54 0.56
N SER A 474 -34.61 -24.37 1.51
CA SER A 474 -35.19 -25.67 1.79
C SER A 474 -35.99 -25.63 3.09
N GLU A 475 -36.90 -24.66 3.25
CA GLU A 475 -37.93 -24.69 4.28
C GLU A 475 -39.05 -23.69 3.95
N SER A 476 -39.94 -24.08 3.04
CA SER A 476 -41.34 -23.62 2.99
C SER A 476 -42.15 -24.46 2.00
N SER A 477 -42.28 -25.73 2.36
CA SER A 477 -43.42 -26.55 1.95
C SER A 477 -43.70 -27.54 3.08
N GLY A 478 -44.45 -27.03 4.06
CA GLY A 478 -45.07 -27.77 5.15
C GLY A 478 -46.44 -27.17 5.38
#